data_AF-A0A0H1R9H8-F1
#
_entry.id   AF-A0A0H1R9H8-F1
#
_cell.length_a   1.000
_cell.length_b   1.000
_cell.length_c   1.000
_cell.angle_alpha   90.00
_cell.angle_beta   90.00
_cell.angle_gamma   90.00
#
_symmetry.space_group_name_H-M   'P 1'
#
loop_
_entity.id
_entity.type
_entity.pdbx_description
1 polymer ?
#
loop_
_entity_poly.entity_id
_entity_poly.type
_entity_poly.pdbx_seq_one_letter_code
_entity_poly.pdbx_strand_id
1 'polypeptide(L)'
;MSDDSILRQEIRHSLSGVRGMIRSYSGLYSSEDLARDVLKICDDMAQSSQSTPRLKEARSLVQERCVKLVRDADRFSARDPAVIAASRAQAVASIDVMQDALFEMRKAEIAAPRIGALLRRRSL
;
A
#
# COMPACT_ATOMS: atom_id res chain seq x y z
N MET A 1 -14.17 21.59 -3.34
CA MET A 1 -13.38 20.34 -3.45
C MET A 1 -14.30 19.21 -3.02
N SER A 2 -14.37 18.11 -3.78
CA SER A 2 -15.25 16.97 -3.42
C SER A 2 -14.62 16.11 -2.34
N ASP A 3 -15.44 15.43 -1.53
CA ASP A 3 -14.98 14.48 -0.50
C ASP A 3 -14.07 13.39 -1.09
N ASP A 4 -14.34 12.94 -2.33
CA ASP A 4 -13.49 12.03 -3.10
C ASP A 4 -12.06 12.58 -3.31
N SER A 5 -11.93 13.88 -3.58
CA SER A 5 -10.62 14.51 -3.80
C SER A 5 -9.80 14.61 -2.52
N ILE A 6 -10.45 14.86 -1.38
CA ILE A 6 -9.83 14.91 -0.06
C ILE A 6 -9.36 13.50 0.34
N LEU A 7 -10.22 12.49 0.17
CA LEU A 7 -9.88 11.10 0.47
C LEU A 7 -8.69 10.61 -0.37
N ARG A 8 -8.66 10.91 -1.67
CA ARG A 8 -7.50 10.58 -2.53
C ARG A 8 -6.22 11.27 -2.05
N GLN A 9 -6.32 12.55 -1.66
CA GLN A 9 -5.18 13.32 -1.15
C GLN A 9 -4.62 12.71 0.14
N GLU A 10 -5.47 12.30 1.08
CA GLU A 10 -5.08 11.69 2.36
C GLU A 10 -4.39 10.34 2.18
N ILE A 11 -4.96 9.46 1.35
CA ILE A 11 -4.36 8.15 1.06
C ILE A 11 -3.01 8.34 0.36
N ARG A 12 -2.95 9.26 -0.63
CA ARG A 12 -1.70 9.59 -1.33
C ARG A 12 -0.63 10.11 -0.37
N HIS A 13 -1.00 11.00 0.54
CA HIS A 13 -0.09 11.56 1.54
C HIS A 13 0.45 10.45 2.46
N SER A 14 -0.43 9.57 2.93
CA SER A 14 -0.05 8.44 3.79
C SER A 14 0.93 7.48 3.10
N LEU A 15 0.76 7.23 1.80
CA LEU A 15 1.65 6.38 1.01
C LEU A 15 2.92 7.09 0.48
N SER A 16 3.10 8.39 0.76
CA SER A 16 4.28 9.12 0.30
C SER A 16 5.56 8.60 0.95
N GLY A 17 5.51 8.28 2.25
CA GLY A 17 6.63 7.68 2.99
C GLY A 17 7.05 6.32 2.43
N VAL A 18 6.07 5.49 2.08
CA VAL A 18 6.30 4.17 1.45
C VAL A 18 7.04 4.31 0.12
N ARG A 19 6.60 5.25 -0.74
CA ARG A 19 7.30 5.55 -2.00
C ARG A 19 8.72 6.06 -1.76
N GLY A 20 8.91 6.87 -0.72
CA GLY A 20 10.23 7.33 -0.27
C GLY A 20 11.16 6.16 0.07
N MET A 21 10.70 5.26 0.94
CA MET A 21 11.42 4.05 1.35
C MET A 21 11.86 3.20 0.15
N ILE A 22 10.94 2.93 -0.79
CA ILE A 22 11.25 2.13 -1.99
C ILE A 22 12.29 2.83 -2.88
N ARG A 23 12.17 4.14 -3.07
CA ARG A 23 13.10 4.91 -3.92
C ARG A 23 14.51 4.95 -3.34
N SER A 24 14.63 5.06 -2.02
CA SER A 24 15.92 5.11 -1.33
C SER A 24 16.51 3.74 -1.05
N TYR A 25 15.72 2.67 -1.12
CA TYR A 25 16.15 1.32 -0.74
C TYR A 25 17.36 0.87 -1.54
N SER A 26 18.45 0.52 -0.84
CA SER A 26 19.74 0.21 -1.46
C SER A 26 20.15 -1.25 -1.35
N GLY A 27 19.58 -2.01 -0.41
CA GLY A 27 19.97 -3.40 -0.14
C GLY A 27 21.36 -3.55 0.48
N LEU A 28 21.99 -2.43 0.86
CA LEU A 28 23.36 -2.42 1.40
C LEU A 28 23.39 -2.71 2.91
N TYR A 29 22.31 -2.35 3.61
CA TYR A 29 22.20 -2.45 5.06
C TYR A 29 21.40 -3.68 5.45
N SER A 30 21.98 -4.55 6.29
CA SER A 30 21.37 -5.81 6.71
C SER A 30 20.15 -5.66 7.62
N SER A 31 19.88 -4.45 8.12
CA SER A 31 18.70 -4.13 8.91
C SER A 31 17.49 -3.73 8.07
N GLU A 32 17.66 -3.50 6.75
CA GLU A 32 16.54 -3.12 5.89
C GLU A 32 15.69 -4.37 5.54
N ASP A 33 14.48 -4.46 6.09
CA ASP A 33 13.48 -5.42 5.64
C ASP A 33 12.35 -4.67 4.89
N LEU A 34 12.69 -4.22 3.68
CA LEU A 34 11.80 -3.39 2.87
C LEU A 34 10.43 -4.02 2.68
N ALA A 35 10.37 -5.32 2.35
CA ALA A 35 9.11 -5.99 2.09
C ALA A 35 8.22 -6.00 3.33
N ARG A 36 8.79 -6.28 4.51
CA ARG A 36 8.04 -6.24 5.77
C ARG A 36 7.57 -4.83 6.10
N ASP A 37 8.44 -3.84 6.01
CA ASP A 37 8.13 -2.46 6.42
C ASP A 37 7.07 -1.83 5.51
N VAL A 38 7.19 -2.03 4.20
CA VAL A 38 6.19 -1.58 3.22
C VAL A 38 4.85 -2.26 3.48
N LEU A 39 4.83 -3.59 3.62
CA LEU A 39 3.59 -4.33 3.84
C LEU A 39 2.92 -3.97 5.15
N LYS A 40 3.69 -3.74 6.22
CA LYS A 40 3.15 -3.29 7.51
C LYS A 40 2.37 -1.99 7.35
N ILE A 41 2.95 -0.99 6.68
CA ILE A 41 2.26 0.30 6.46
C ILE A 41 1.01 0.11 5.59
N CYS A 42 1.11 -0.70 4.53
CA CYS A 42 -0.03 -1.03 3.68
C CYS A 42 -1.16 -1.73 4.44
N ASP A 43 -0.82 -2.68 5.32
CA ASP A 43 -1.74 -3.43 6.15
C ASP A 43 -2.37 -2.52 7.23
N ASP A 44 -1.59 -1.62 7.85
CA ASP A 44 -2.07 -0.63 8.82
C ASP A 44 -3.10 0.32 8.18
N MET A 45 -2.89 0.72 6.93
CA MET A 45 -3.86 1.53 6.18
C MET A 45 -5.13 0.77 5.79
N ALA A 46 -5.03 -0.56 5.70
CA ALA A 46 -6.07 -1.49 5.32
C ALA A 46 -6.87 -2.06 6.51
N GLN A 47 -6.60 -1.63 7.76
CA GLN A 47 -7.22 -2.12 9.00
C GLN A 47 -8.76 -1.95 9.12
N SER A 48 -9.47 -1.71 8.01
CA SER A 48 -10.92 -1.79 8.01
C SER A 48 -11.39 -3.25 8.07
N SER A 49 -12.57 -3.45 8.63
CA SER A 49 -13.22 -4.76 8.78
C SER A 49 -13.60 -5.44 7.45
N GLN A 50 -13.26 -4.87 6.29
CA GLN A 50 -13.61 -5.40 4.96
C GLN A 50 -12.39 -5.49 4.03
N SER A 51 -11.64 -6.59 4.14
CA SER A 51 -10.64 -6.95 3.14
C SER A 51 -11.32 -7.33 1.82
N THR A 52 -11.18 -6.48 0.79
CA THR A 52 -11.73 -6.74 -0.55
C THR A 52 -10.79 -7.62 -1.38
N PRO A 53 -11.29 -8.39 -2.37
CA PRO A 53 -10.44 -9.16 -3.28
C PRO A 53 -9.36 -8.31 -3.96
N ARG A 54 -9.74 -7.11 -4.41
CA ARG A 54 -8.82 -6.16 -5.04
C ARG A 54 -7.72 -5.68 -4.10
N LEU A 55 -8.04 -5.48 -2.81
CA LEU A 55 -7.03 -5.11 -1.81
C LEU A 55 -6.04 -6.26 -1.57
N LYS A 56 -6.50 -7.51 -1.57
CA LYS A 56 -5.63 -8.69 -1.45
C LYS A 56 -4.71 -8.84 -2.66
N GLU A 57 -5.23 -8.63 -3.86
CA GLU A 57 -4.45 -8.64 -5.11
C GLU A 57 -3.39 -7.53 -5.10
N ALA A 58 -3.78 -6.30 -4.77
CA ALA A 58 -2.87 -5.17 -4.69
C ALA A 58 -1.76 -5.41 -3.65
N ARG A 59 -2.12 -5.92 -2.45
CA ARG A 59 -1.15 -6.31 -1.41
C ARG A 59 -0.18 -7.38 -1.91
N SER A 60 -0.68 -8.39 -2.60
CA SER A 60 0.16 -9.48 -3.15
C SER A 60 1.14 -8.96 -4.18
N LEU A 61 0.69 -8.04 -5.05
CA LEU A 61 1.56 -7.38 -6.02
C LEU A 61 2.64 -6.53 -5.34
N VAL A 62 2.29 -5.76 -4.30
CA VAL A 62 3.26 -5.01 -3.50
C VAL A 62 4.31 -5.94 -2.89
N GLN A 63 3.88 -7.05 -2.30
CA GLN A 63 4.78 -8.06 -1.75
C GLN A 63 5.74 -8.61 -2.81
N GLU A 64 5.20 -9.05 -3.95
CA GLU A 64 6.00 -9.61 -5.05
C GLU A 64 7.08 -8.62 -5.52
N ARG A 65 6.69 -7.37 -5.76
CA ARG A 65 7.61 -6.34 -6.26
C ARG A 65 8.65 -5.91 -5.23
N CYS A 66 8.28 -5.79 -3.96
CA CYS A 66 9.23 -5.48 -2.90
C CYS A 66 10.22 -6.64 -2.69
N VAL A 67 9.77 -7.89 -2.68
CA VAL A 67 10.65 -9.06 -2.59
C VAL A 67 11.60 -9.13 -3.78
N LYS A 68 11.10 -8.87 -5.00
CA LYS A 68 11.95 -8.81 -6.19
C LYS A 68 13.01 -7.72 -6.07
N LEU A 69 12.64 -6.52 -5.62
CA LEU A 69 13.60 -5.45 -5.40
C LEU A 69 14.67 -5.81 -4.36
N VAL A 70 14.29 -6.46 -3.26
CA VAL A 70 15.25 -6.95 -2.25
C VAL A 70 16.25 -7.92 -2.87
N ARG A 71 15.79 -8.87 -3.70
CA ARG A 71 16.65 -9.84 -4.40
C ARG A 71 17.58 -9.14 -5.40
N ASP A 72 17.05 -8.25 -6.22
CA ASP A 72 17.80 -7.56 -7.26
C ASP A 72 18.83 -6.55 -6.66
N ALA A 73 18.58 -6.06 -5.45
CA ALA A 73 19.48 -5.15 -4.73
C ALA A 73 20.45 -5.85 -3.76
N ASP A 74 20.38 -7.17 -3.62
CA ASP A 74 21.18 -7.96 -2.68
C ASP A 74 22.67 -7.68 -2.89
N ARG A 75 23.33 -7.23 -1.82
CA ARG A 75 24.75 -6.86 -1.81
C ARG A 75 25.70 -8.02 -2.12
N PHE A 76 25.24 -9.26 -1.94
CA PHE A 76 26.03 -10.46 -2.23
C PHE A 76 25.82 -11.00 -3.65
N SER A 77 24.95 -10.36 -4.44
CA SER A 77 24.64 -10.73 -5.82
C SER A 77 25.38 -9.85 -6.84
N ALA A 78 25.34 -10.23 -8.12
CA ALA A 78 25.82 -9.37 -9.22
C ALA A 78 24.89 -8.15 -9.36
N ARG A 79 25.27 -7.02 -8.76
CA ARG A 79 24.45 -5.81 -8.74
C ARG A 79 24.51 -5.07 -10.06
N ASP A 80 23.35 -4.94 -10.70
CA ASP A 80 23.16 -4.06 -11.85
C ASP A 80 22.30 -2.84 -11.43
N PRO A 81 22.87 -1.62 -11.44
CA PRO A 81 22.13 -0.40 -11.13
C PRO A 81 20.88 -0.18 -11.98
N ALA A 82 20.88 -0.60 -13.25
CA ALA A 82 19.74 -0.45 -14.14
C ALA A 82 18.59 -1.39 -13.73
N VAL A 83 18.92 -2.64 -13.37
CA VAL A 83 17.94 -3.61 -12.85
C VAL A 83 17.36 -3.13 -11.53
N ILE A 84 18.19 -2.63 -10.61
CA ILE A 84 17.71 -2.08 -9.33
C ILE A 84 16.77 -0.89 -9.57
N ALA A 85 17.12 0.03 -10.47
CA ALA A 85 16.27 1.17 -10.80
C ALA A 85 14.92 0.73 -11.40
N ALA A 86 14.92 -0.28 -12.29
CA ALA A 86 13.71 -0.85 -12.85
C ALA A 86 12.83 -1.51 -11.77
N SER A 87 13.43 -2.30 -10.87
CA SER A 87 12.70 -2.96 -9.78
C SER A 87 12.14 -1.96 -8.77
N ARG A 88 12.84 -0.85 -8.49
CA ARG A 88 12.28 0.28 -7.71
C ARG A 88 11.06 0.89 -8.40
N ALA A 89 11.15 1.15 -9.71
CA ALA A 89 10.03 1.70 -10.47
C ALA A 89 8.79 0.78 -10.43
N GLN A 90 8.99 -0.53 -10.60
CA GLN A 90 7.92 -1.52 -10.50
C GLN A 90 7.31 -1.59 -9.09
N ALA A 91 8.14 -1.55 -8.04
CA ALA A 91 7.67 -1.53 -6.66
C ALA A 91 6.87 -0.24 -6.36
N VAL A 92 7.33 0.93 -6.81
CA VAL A 92 6.56 2.18 -6.69
C VAL A 92 5.21 2.08 -7.42
N ALA A 93 5.19 1.55 -8.64
CA ALA A 93 3.93 1.38 -9.39
C ALA A 93 2.94 0.44 -8.67
N SER A 94 3.42 -0.58 -7.97
CA SER A 94 2.54 -1.44 -7.15
C SER A 94 1.89 -0.70 -5.97
N ILE A 95 2.54 0.33 -5.43
CA ILE A 95 1.94 1.21 -4.41
C ILE A 95 0.81 2.05 -5.00
N ASP A 96 0.89 2.43 -6.28
CA ASP A 96 -0.20 3.15 -6.94
C ASP A 96 -1.44 2.25 -7.09
N VAL A 97 -1.24 0.97 -7.41
CA VAL A 97 -2.33 -0.04 -7.41
C VAL A 97 -2.94 -0.21 -6.01
N MET A 98 -2.10 -0.25 -4.97
CA MET A 98 -2.57 -0.31 -3.58
C MET A 98 -3.35 0.95 -3.17
N GLN A 99 -2.91 2.13 -3.61
CA GLN A 99 -3.61 3.39 -3.36
C GLN A 99 -5.03 3.38 -3.94
N ASP A 100 -5.18 2.90 -5.18
CA ASP A 100 -6.48 2.81 -5.82
C ASP A 100 -7.39 1.79 -5.11
N ALA A 101 -6.86 0.65 -4.70
CA ALA A 101 -7.62 -0.34 -3.92
C ALA A 101 -8.07 0.20 -2.55
N LEU A 102 -7.20 0.94 -1.85
CA LEU A 102 -7.54 1.61 -0.59
C LEU A 102 -8.60 2.70 -0.77
N PHE A 103 -8.54 3.44 -1.89
CA PHE A 103 -9.54 4.44 -2.21
C PHE A 103 -10.91 3.80 -2.45
N GLU A 104 -10.97 2.74 -3.25
CA GLU A 104 -12.23 2.02 -3.51
C GLU A 104 -12.84 1.44 -2.23
N MET A 105 -12.00 0.85 -1.37
CA MET A 105 -12.41 0.33 -0.07
C MET A 105 -13.01 1.43 0.83
N ARG A 106 -12.26 2.52 1.05
CA ARG A 106 -12.73 3.62 1.92
C ARG A 106 -13.95 4.33 1.35
N LYS A 107 -14.05 4.45 0.02
CA LYS A 107 -15.23 5.01 -0.62
C LYS A 107 -16.48 4.14 -0.39
N ALA A 108 -16.34 2.81 -0.48
CA ALA A 108 -17.43 1.89 -0.19
C ALA A 108 -17.89 1.97 1.28
N GLU A 109 -16.96 2.15 2.22
CA GLU A 109 -17.27 2.33 3.64
C GLU A 109 -18.05 3.62 3.94
N ILE A 110 -17.68 4.72 3.29
CA ILE A 110 -18.40 6.01 3.41
C ILE A 110 -19.81 5.89 2.82
N ALA A 111 -19.95 5.21 1.69
CA ALA A 111 -21.23 5.04 1.00
C ALA A 111 -22.19 4.07 1.70
N ALA A 112 -21.69 3.17 2.55
CA ALA A 112 -22.47 2.20 3.32
C ALA A 112 -22.50 2.56 4.82
N PRO A 113 -23.26 3.60 5.24
CA PRO A 113 -23.42 3.89 6.66
C PRO A 113 -24.02 2.66 7.35
N ARG A 114 -23.34 2.17 8.39
CA ARG A 114 -23.73 1.00 9.20
C ARG A 114 -25.22 1.10 9.58
N ILE A 115 -26.07 0.34 8.90
CA ILE A 115 -27.52 0.22 9.14
C ILE A 115 -27.84 -0.14 10.60
N GLY A 116 -26.87 -0.69 11.35
CA GLY A 116 -26.98 -1.00 12.78
C GLY A 116 -27.22 0.21 13.71
N ALA A 117 -26.98 1.45 13.27
CA ALA A 117 -27.27 2.64 14.09
C ALA A 117 -28.74 3.12 14.00
N LEU A 118 -29.45 2.78 12.92
CA LEU A 118 -30.84 3.21 12.70
C LEU A 118 -31.87 2.27 13.34
N LEU A 119 -31.51 1.01 13.60
CA LEU A 119 -32.41 0.06 14.25
C LEU A 119 -32.52 0.24 15.78
N ARG A 120 -31.62 1.00 16.42
CA ARG A 120 -31.67 1.29 17.87
C ARG A 120 -32.48 2.53 18.24
N ARG A 121 -32.99 3.31 17.29
CA ARG A 121 -33.77 4.53 17.56
C ARG A 121 -35.29 4.35 17.46
N ARG A 122 -35.79 3.13 17.21
CA ARG A 122 -37.22 2.87 17.03
C ARG A 122 -37.84 1.94 18.08
N SER A 123 -37.14 1.79 19.21
CA SER A 123 -37.65 1.10 20.40
C SER A 123 -37.23 1.92 21.62
N LEU A 124 -38.03 2.93 21.95
CA LEU A 124 -38.27 3.50 23.27
C LEU A 124 -39.39 4.53 23.15
#